data_AF-A0A3T0SCC3-F1
#
_entry.id   AF-A0A3T0SCC3-F1
#
_cell.length_a   1.000
_cell.length_b   1.000
_cell.length_c   1.000
_cell.angle_alpha   90.00
_cell.angle_beta   90.00
_cell.angle_gamma   90.00
#
_symmetry.space_group_name_H-M   'P 1'
#
loop_
_entity.id
_entity.type
_entity.pdbx_description
1 polymer ?
#
loop_
_entity_poly.entity_id
_entity_poly.type
_entity_poly.pdbx_seq_one_letter_code
_entity_poly.pdbx_strand_id
1 'polypeptide(L)'
;MNQERVFKVLLGPHVSEKATMLADSKSQFVFKVATDATKLEIKKAVESLFNVKVAKVSTLNVQGKTKRTARGLGKRNDWKKAYIALQPGQDLDFSGNAE
;
A
#
# COMPACT_ATOMS: atom_id res chain seq x y z
N MET A 1 10.18 3.62 16.48
CA MET A 1 9.89 2.60 15.44
C MET A 1 11.23 1.96 15.11
N ASN A 2 11.35 0.65 15.22
CA ASN A 2 12.61 -0.02 14.88
C ASN A 2 12.87 0.09 13.37
N GLN A 3 14.12 0.26 12.93
CA GLN A 3 14.46 0.41 11.50
C GLN A 3 14.00 -0.81 10.70
N GLU A 4 14.11 -2.01 11.27
CA GLU A 4 13.61 -3.25 10.65
C GLU A 4 12.10 -3.22 10.33
N ARG A 5 11.31 -2.50 11.12
CA ARG A 5 9.86 -2.43 10.93
C ARG A 5 9.51 -1.63 9.68
N VAL A 6 10.29 -0.60 9.34
CA VAL A 6 10.10 0.24 8.14
C VAL A 6 10.02 -0.64 6.88
N PHE A 7 10.92 -1.61 6.77
CA PHE A 7 11.00 -2.51 5.62
C PHE A 7 9.90 -3.58 5.59
N LYS A 8 9.25 -3.88 6.72
CA LYS A 8 8.20 -4.92 6.81
C LYS A 8 6.78 -4.38 6.64
N VAL A 9 6.58 -3.05 6.74
CA VAL A 9 5.24 -2.43 6.69
C VAL A 9 4.64 -2.46 5.27
N LEU A 10 5.43 -2.14 4.25
CA LEU A 10 4.99 -2.13 2.85
C LEU A 10 5.24 -3.50 2.23
N LEU A 11 4.17 -4.17 1.78
CA LEU A 11 4.29 -5.50 1.14
C LEU A 11 4.38 -5.39 -0.38
N GLY A 12 3.78 -4.36 -0.97
CA GLY A 12 3.87 -4.08 -2.41
C GLY A 12 2.76 -3.17 -2.94
N PRO A 13 2.87 -2.66 -4.17
CA PRO A 13 1.85 -1.83 -4.80
C PRO A 13 0.62 -2.64 -5.18
N HIS A 14 -0.55 -2.01 -5.15
CA HIS A 14 -1.81 -2.63 -5.55
C HIS A 14 -2.28 -2.06 -6.89
N VAL A 15 -2.07 -2.83 -7.96
CA VAL A 15 -2.44 -2.46 -9.32
C VAL A 15 -3.91 -2.79 -9.59
N SER A 16 -4.66 -1.78 -10.07
CA SER A 16 -6.04 -1.88 -10.55
C SER A 16 -6.39 -0.61 -11.31
N GLU A 17 -7.41 -0.62 -12.18
CA GLU A 17 -7.87 0.56 -12.93
C GLU A 17 -8.14 1.75 -11.99
N LYS A 18 -8.80 1.50 -10.85
CA LYS A 18 -9.03 2.52 -9.82
C LYS A 18 -7.74 3.07 -9.22
N ALA A 19 -6.72 2.23 -9.02
CA ALA A 19 -5.44 2.68 -8.48
C ALA A 19 -4.71 3.58 -9.48
N THR A 20 -4.71 3.23 -10.76
CA THR A 20 -4.14 4.05 -11.84
C THR A 20 -4.86 5.40 -11.94
N MET A 21 -6.20 5.40 -12.00
CA MET A 21 -6.98 6.64 -12.02
C MET A 21 -6.68 7.57 -10.83
N LEU A 22 -6.46 7.01 -9.64
CA LEU A 22 -6.13 7.79 -8.45
C LEU A 22 -4.71 8.35 -8.48
N ALA A 23 -3.76 7.62 -9.07
CA ALA A 23 -2.41 8.11 -9.30
C ALA A 23 -2.45 9.32 -10.24
N ASP A 24 -3.11 9.18 -11.40
CA ASP A 24 -3.18 10.24 -12.42
C ASP A 24 -3.96 11.47 -11.96
N SER A 25 -5.11 11.27 -11.30
CA SER A 25 -6.02 12.38 -10.97
C SER A 25 -5.67 13.09 -9.66
N LYS A 26 -5.07 12.39 -8.70
CA LYS A 26 -4.93 12.87 -7.31
C LYS A 26 -3.56 12.62 -6.69
N SER A 27 -2.57 12.12 -7.44
CA SER A 27 -1.26 11.72 -6.91
C SER A 27 -1.41 10.81 -5.68
N GLN A 28 -2.35 9.87 -5.77
CA GLN A 28 -2.69 8.93 -4.72
C GLN A 28 -2.30 7.51 -5.11
N PHE A 29 -1.39 6.94 -4.32
CA PHE A 29 -0.86 5.59 -4.57
C PHE A 29 -1.46 4.58 -3.62
N VAL A 30 -1.63 3.35 -4.11
CA VAL A 30 -2.29 2.28 -3.37
C VAL A 30 -1.31 1.16 -3.08
N PHE A 31 -1.17 0.80 -1.81
CA PHE A 31 -0.29 -0.26 -1.35
C PHE A 31 -1.06 -1.34 -0.59
N LYS A 32 -0.57 -2.57 -0.71
CA LYS A 32 -0.82 -3.65 0.23
C LYS A 32 0.18 -3.51 1.37
N VAL A 33 -0.33 -3.46 2.59
CA VAL A 33 0.48 -3.25 3.80
C VAL A 33 0.22 -4.36 4.81
N ALA A 34 1.14 -4.49 5.77
CA ALA A 34 0.99 -5.44 6.87
C ALA A 34 -0.32 -5.18 7.65
N THR A 35 -1.02 -6.24 8.07
CA THR A 35 -2.34 -6.16 8.71
C THR A 35 -2.30 -5.51 10.09
N ASP A 36 -1.16 -5.54 10.76
CA ASP A 36 -0.89 -4.90 12.04
C ASP A 36 -0.42 -3.43 11.89
N ALA A 37 -0.09 -2.96 10.68
CA ALA A 37 0.49 -1.64 10.46
C ALA A 37 -0.48 -0.49 10.78
N THR A 38 0.01 0.54 11.47
CA THR A 38 -0.73 1.77 11.76
C THR A 38 -0.49 2.84 10.70
N LYS A 39 -1.36 3.87 10.63
CA LYS A 39 -1.23 4.97 9.66
C LYS A 39 0.09 5.75 9.80
N LEU A 40 0.54 5.97 11.04
CA LEU A 40 1.81 6.64 11.31
C LEU A 40 3.00 5.81 10.82
N GLU A 41 2.90 4.48 10.93
CA GLU A 41 3.95 3.60 10.46
C GLU A 41 4.05 3.58 8.94
N ILE A 42 2.91 3.48 8.26
CA ILE A 42 2.84 3.51 6.80
C ILE A 42 3.39 4.85 6.27
N LYS A 43 3.04 5.97 6.91
CA LYS A 43 3.56 7.28 6.55
C LYS A 43 5.08 7.31 6.62
N LYS A 44 5.65 6.95 7.78
CA LYS A 44 7.11 6.92 7.97
C LYS A 44 7.81 5.98 7.01
N ALA A 45 7.22 4.81 6.73
CA ALA A 45 7.79 3.83 5.82
C ALA A 45 7.88 4.37 4.40
N VAL A 46 6.80 4.96 3.87
CA VAL A 46 6.80 5.54 2.52
C VAL A 46 7.77 6.72 2.43
N GLU A 47 7.74 7.63 3.41
CA GLU A 47 8.64 8.79 3.44
C GLU A 47 10.11 8.38 3.51
N SER A 48 10.44 7.31 4.25
CA SER A 48 11.84 6.85 4.40
C SER A 48 12.34 6.04 3.21
N LEU A 49 11.49 5.22 2.59
CA LEU A 49 11.90 4.32 1.50
C LEU A 49 11.94 5.01 0.15
N PHE A 50 11.03 5.97 -0.09
CA PHE A 50 10.91 6.66 -1.37
C PHE A 50 11.36 8.11 -1.31
N ASN A 51 11.78 8.59 -0.14
CA ASN A 51 12.25 9.97 0.09
C ASN A 51 11.24 11.06 -0.36
N VAL A 52 9.93 10.73 -0.34
CA VAL A 52 8.83 11.63 -0.68
C VAL A 52 8.16 12.21 0.56
N LYS A 53 7.33 13.25 0.39
CA LYS A 53 6.47 13.78 1.47
C LYS A 53 5.03 13.30 1.34
N VAL A 54 4.50 12.71 2.41
CA VAL A 54 3.14 12.18 2.45
C VAL A 54 2.18 13.16 3.12
N ALA A 55 1.13 13.55 2.39
CA ALA A 55 0.07 14.41 2.89
C ALA A 55 -0.90 13.65 3.82
N LYS A 56 -1.41 12.51 3.37
CA LYS A 56 -2.44 11.76 4.11
C LYS A 56 -2.38 10.27 3.83
N VAL A 57 -2.62 9.46 4.85
CA VAL A 57 -2.75 8.00 4.72
C VAL A 57 -4.16 7.58 5.15
N SER A 58 -4.84 6.83 4.29
CA SER A 58 -6.14 6.22 4.57
C SER A 58 -6.02 4.71 4.41
N THR A 59 -6.51 3.96 5.38
CA THR A 59 -6.36 2.50 5.42
C THR A 59 -7.73 1.82 5.50
N LEU A 60 -7.85 0.65 4.88
CA LEU A 60 -9.00 -0.22 5.03
C LEU A 60 -8.56 -1.69 5.11
N ASN A 61 -9.38 -2.51 5.77
CA ASN A 61 -9.17 -3.95 5.84
C ASN A 61 -10.02 -4.64 4.78
N VAL A 62 -9.38 -5.40 3.89
CA VAL A 62 -10.03 -6.19 2.85
C VAL A 62 -10.16 -7.63 3.34
N GLN A 63 -11.40 -8.07 3.52
CA GLN A 63 -11.69 -9.45 3.88
C GLN A 63 -11.41 -10.37 2.69
N GLY A 64 -10.71 -11.47 2.96
CA GLY A 64 -10.46 -12.54 2.01
C GLY A 64 -11.74 -13.29 1.68
N LYS A 65 -11.93 -13.56 0.38
CA LYS A 65 -13.12 -14.28 -0.11
C LYS A 65 -13.05 -15.76 0.28
N THR A 66 -14.16 -16.30 0.74
CA THR A 66 -14.38 -17.75 0.86
C THR A 66 -14.55 -18.34 -0.54
N LYS A 67 -13.82 -19.42 -0.83
CA LYS A 67 -13.82 -20.12 -2.12
C LYS A 67 -13.87 -21.62 -1.91
N ARG A 68 -14.60 -22.32 -2.78
CA ARG A 68 -14.61 -23.78 -2.80
C ARG A 68 -13.33 -24.30 -3.42
N THR A 69 -12.72 -25.25 -2.75
CA THR A 69 -11.55 -26.02 -3.19
C THR A 69 -11.93 -27.51 -3.24
N ALA A 70 -11.08 -28.34 -3.83
CA ALA A 70 -11.32 -29.79 -3.93
C ALA A 70 -11.52 -30.47 -2.55
N ARG A 71 -10.95 -29.90 -1.48
CA ARG A 71 -11.03 -30.43 -0.11
C ARG A 71 -12.12 -29.78 0.75
N GLY A 72 -12.90 -28.84 0.20
CA GLY A 72 -13.96 -28.12 0.94
C GLY A 72 -13.89 -26.60 0.78
N LEU A 73 -14.58 -25.88 1.66
CA LEU A 73 -14.58 -24.40 1.69
C LEU A 73 -13.32 -23.87 2.37
N GLY A 74 -12.50 -23.12 1.63
CA GLY A 74 -11.32 -22.42 2.16
C GLY A 74 -11.51 -20.91 2.09
N LYS A 75 -10.90 -20.17 3.02
CA LYS A 75 -10.89 -18.70 3.02
C LYS A 75 -9.52 -18.18 2.63
N ARG A 76 -9.46 -17.17 1.74
CA ARG A 76 -8.21 -16.45 1.45
C ARG A 76 -7.81 -15.55 2.62
N ASN A 77 -6.52 -15.22 2.72
CA ASN A 77 -6.02 -14.33 3.76
C ASN A 77 -6.62 -12.91 3.64
N ASP A 78 -6.99 -12.35 4.77
CA ASP A 78 -7.36 -10.94 4.90
C ASP A 78 -6.09 -10.08 4.70
N TRP A 79 -6.26 -8.87 4.17
CA TRP A 79 -5.13 -7.95 3.97
C TRP A 79 -5.54 -6.51 4.18
N LYS A 80 -4.56 -5.64 4.47
CA LYS A 80 -4.80 -4.22 4.65
C LYS A 80 -4.38 -3.46 3.40
N LYS A 81 -5.29 -2.62 2.89
CA LYS A 81 -5.06 -1.71 1.75
C LYS A 81 -4.85 -0.30 2.27
N ALA A 82 -3.82 0.38 1.80
CA ALA A 82 -3.50 1.76 2.14
C ALA A 82 -3.56 2.63 0.89
N TYR A 83 -4.32 3.72 0.97
CA TYR A 83 -4.29 4.85 0.04
C TYR A 83 -3.38 5.92 0.64
N ILE A 84 -2.33 6.28 -0.08
CA ILE A 84 -1.33 7.25 0.35
C ILE A 84 -1.38 8.43 -0.62
N ALA A 85 -1.76 9.60 -0.09
CA ALA A 85 -1.74 10.86 -0.82
C ALA A 85 -0.40 11.55 -0.59
N LEU A 86 0.28 11.91 -1.68
CA LEU A 86 1.52 12.68 -1.62
C LEU A 86 1.23 14.18 -1.53
N GLN A 87 2.26 14.93 -1.15
CA GLN A 87 2.24 16.39 -1.29
C GLN A 87 2.28 16.79 -2.78
N PRO A 88 1.71 17.94 -3.16
CA PRO A 88 1.78 18.43 -4.54
C PRO A 88 3.23 18.52 -5.04
N GLY A 89 3.46 18.10 -6.29
CA GLY A 89 4.80 18.13 -6.92
C GLY A 89 5.74 17.00 -6.51
N GLN A 90 5.26 16.02 -5.74
CA GLN A 90 5.97 14.76 -5.47
C GLN A 90 5.39 13.66 -6.36
N ASP A 91 6.26 12.88 -6.98
CA ASP A 91 5.86 11.73 -7.77
C ASP A 91 6.56 10.46 -7.25
N LEU A 92 5.94 9.31 -7.50
CA LEU A 92 6.42 8.02 -7.03
C LEU A 92 6.46 7.07 -8.22
N ASP A 93 7.63 6.98 -8.85
CA ASP A 93 7.85 6.08 -9.96
C ASP A 93 8.04 4.64 -9.46
N PHE A 94 7.21 3.73 -9.95
CA PHE A 94 7.30 2.29 -9.70
C PHE A 94 8.05 1.55 -10.79
N SER A 95 8.23 2.18 -11.96
CA SER A 95 8.94 1.60 -13.07
C SER A 95 10.42 1.71 -12.76
N GLY A 96 11.10 0.57 -12.64
CA GLY A 96 12.54 0.52 -12.45
C GLY A 96 13.30 0.96 -13.69
N ASN A 97 13.06 2.18 -14.18
CA ASN A 97 13.95 2.88 -15.11
C ASN A 97 15.04 3.59 -14.29
N ALA A 98 15.75 2.81 -13.47
CA ALA A 98 17.10 3.17 -13.08
C ALA A 98 17.99 2.55 -14.15
N GLU A 99 18.65 3.39 -14.95
CA GLU A 99 19.81 2.98 -15.75
C GLU A 99 20.84 2.23 -14.89
#